data_AF-A0A915IV13-F1
#
_entry.id   AF-A0A915IV13-F1
#
_cell.length_a   1.000
_cell.length_b   1.000
_cell.length_c   1.000
_cell.angle_alpha   90.00
_cell.angle_beta   90.00
_cell.angle_gamma   90.00
#
_symmetry.space_group_name_H-M   'P 1'
#
loop_
_entity.id
_entity.type
_entity.pdbx_description
1 polymer ?
#
loop_
_entity_poly.entity_id
_entity_poly.type
_entity_poly.pdbx_seq_one_letter_code
_entity_poly.pdbx_strand_id
1 'polypeptide(L)'
;MHFLAGASHGSDVLTLFLSSKVTDNPAREINIAWNFADKVISLILGEMTRNFITFGNPSLLLFQWPIYKANNSENAIKIGFNGLQEVPYHKERRQFWERKSSDDLKLIYRKTLKKH
;
A
#
# COMPACT_ATOMS: atom_id res chain seq x y z
N MET A 1 -13.25 -15.27 0.20
CA MET A 1 -13.28 -14.25 -0.88
C MET A 1 -12.25 -14.66 -1.93
N HIS A 2 -12.66 -14.87 -3.17
CA HIS A 2 -11.78 -15.23 -4.29
C HIS A 2 -10.94 -13.98 -4.64
N PHE A 3 -9.62 -14.02 -4.54
CA PHE A 3 -8.71 -12.91 -4.89
C PHE A 3 -8.59 -12.71 -6.42
N LEU A 4 -9.72 -12.74 -7.14
CA LEU A 4 -9.82 -12.35 -8.56
C LEU A 4 -10.39 -10.93 -8.74
N ALA A 5 -10.84 -10.29 -7.66
CA ALA A 5 -10.95 -8.83 -7.56
C ALA A 5 -9.73 -8.33 -6.78
N GLY A 6 -9.01 -7.32 -7.28
CA GLY A 6 -7.78 -6.81 -6.66
C GLY A 6 -7.94 -6.44 -5.18
N ALA A 7 -6.82 -6.28 -4.48
CA ALA A 7 -6.80 -5.90 -3.06
C ALA A 7 -7.73 -4.72 -2.78
N SER A 8 -8.64 -4.89 -1.82
CA SER A 8 -9.59 -3.86 -1.40
C SER A 8 -9.05 -3.08 -0.21
N HIS A 9 -9.67 -1.93 0.07
CA HIS A 9 -9.28 -1.12 1.23
C HIS A 9 -9.40 -1.94 2.53
N GLY A 10 -8.32 -1.97 3.32
CA GLY A 10 -8.25 -2.69 4.59
C GLY A 10 -7.86 -4.17 4.49
N SER A 11 -7.69 -4.73 3.29
CA SER A 11 -7.25 -6.13 3.15
C SER A 11 -5.81 -6.36 3.63
N ASP A 12 -4.96 -5.34 3.55
CA ASP A 12 -3.59 -5.31 4.06
C ASP A 12 -3.52 -5.47 5.59
N VAL A 13 -4.46 -4.87 6.32
CA VAL A 13 -4.59 -5.05 7.78
C VAL A 13 -4.89 -6.49 8.13
N LEU A 14 -5.78 -7.14 7.38
CA LEU A 14 -6.08 -8.56 7.55
C LEU A 14 -4.82 -9.39 7.28
N THR A 15 -4.10 -9.08 6.19
CA THR A 15 -2.86 -9.77 5.84
C THR A 15 -1.77 -9.64 6.91
N LEU A 16 -1.66 -8.46 7.56
CA LEU A 16 -0.63 -8.18 8.56
C LEU A 16 -0.96 -8.72 9.95
N PHE A 17 -2.20 -8.54 10.41
CA PHE A 17 -2.59 -8.80 11.81
C PHE A 17 -3.39 -10.08 12.02
N LEU A 18 -4.15 -10.53 11.01
CA LEU A 18 -4.85 -11.81 11.08
C LEU A 18 -3.93 -12.90 10.57
N SER A 19 -2.85 -13.17 11.30
CA SER A 19 -2.07 -14.38 11.03
C SER A 19 -2.99 -15.60 11.14
N SER A 20 -2.65 -16.69 10.45
CA SER A 20 -3.36 -17.98 10.51
C SER A 20 -3.55 -18.59 11.92
N LYS A 21 -3.14 -17.89 12.99
CA LYS A 21 -3.32 -18.23 14.41
C LYS A 21 -4.47 -17.47 15.09
N VAL A 22 -5.13 -16.51 14.42
CA VAL A 22 -6.32 -15.82 14.95
C VAL A 22 -7.58 -16.58 14.52
N THR A 23 -7.66 -17.87 14.86
CA THR A 23 -8.86 -18.69 14.63
C THR A 23 -9.83 -18.64 15.81
N ASP A 24 -9.38 -18.15 16.97
CA ASP A 24 -10.08 -18.39 18.23
C ASP A 24 -10.62 -17.11 18.89
N ASN A 25 -10.78 -16.01 18.14
CA ASN A 25 -11.43 -14.80 18.66
C ASN A 25 -12.93 -14.79 18.28
N PRO A 26 -13.85 -15.02 19.23
CA PRO A 26 -15.29 -15.16 18.96
C PRO A 26 -15.99 -13.83 18.64
N ALA A 27 -15.31 -12.68 18.67
CA ALA A 27 -15.96 -11.37 18.57
C ALA A 27 -16.31 -10.90 17.15
N ARG A 28 -15.97 -11.65 16.09
CA ARG A 28 -16.45 -11.51 14.70
C ARG A 28 -15.74 -12.57 13.86
N GLU A 29 -16.46 -13.61 13.43
CA GLU A 29 -15.93 -14.64 12.54
C GLU A 29 -15.60 -14.04 11.16
N ILE A 30 -14.40 -13.49 11.02
CA ILE A 30 -13.82 -13.23 9.70
C ILE A 30 -13.38 -14.59 9.15
N ASN A 31 -14.33 -15.34 8.57
CA ASN A 31 -14.08 -16.64 7.97
C ASN A 31 -13.39 -16.45 6.60
N ILE A 32 -12.09 -16.18 6.65
CA ILE A 32 -11.22 -16.13 5.47
C ILE A 32 -10.49 -17.47 5.38
N ALA A 33 -10.74 -18.22 4.31
CA ALA A 33 -9.93 -19.39 3.98
C ALA A 33 -8.57 -18.92 3.42
N TRP A 34 -7.52 -18.99 4.25
CA TRP A 34 -6.16 -18.61 3.87
C TRP A 34 -5.50 -19.73 3.07
N ASN A 35 -5.13 -19.44 1.82
CA ASN A 35 -4.30 -20.34 1.04
C ASN A 35 -2.82 -20.20 1.44
N PHE A 36 -1.95 -21.06 0.89
CA PHE A 36 -0.52 -21.03 1.17
C PHE A 36 0.11 -19.68 0.83
N ALA A 37 -0.26 -19.08 -0.29
CA ALA A 37 0.34 -17.83 -0.73
C ALA A 37 -0.09 -16.63 0.13
N ASP A 38 -1.33 -16.60 0.63
CA ASP A 38 -1.77 -15.57 1.59
C ASP A 38 -0.89 -15.60 2.86
N LYS A 39 -0.55 -16.80 3.34
CA LYS A 39 0.36 -16.98 4.50
C LYS A 39 1.78 -16.50 4.19
N VAL A 40 2.28 -16.74 2.98
CA VAL A 40 3.60 -16.25 2.54
C VAL A 40 3.61 -14.73 2.46
N ILE A 41 2.57 -14.11 1.89
CA ILE A 41 2.45 -12.65 1.81
C ILE A 41 2.35 -12.05 3.23
N SER A 42 1.60 -12.68 4.14
CA SER A 42 1.52 -12.27 5.55
C SER A 42 2.88 -12.29 6.24
N LEU A 43 3.67 -13.34 6.04
CA LEU A 43 5.04 -13.42 6.56
C LEU A 43 5.94 -12.32 5.99
N ILE A 44 5.89 -12.10 4.68
CA ILE A 44 6.66 -11.05 4.00
C ILE A 44 6.29 -9.68 4.57
N LEU A 45 5.01 -9.34 4.64
CA LEU A 45 4.55 -8.07 5.19
C LEU A 45 4.95 -7.90 6.65
N GLY A 46 4.78 -8.93 7.47
CA GLY A 46 5.16 -8.94 8.88
C GLY A 46 6.65 -8.64 9.09
N GLU A 47 7.53 -9.32 8.34
CA GLU A 47 8.98 -9.10 8.42
C GLU A 47 9.38 -7.71 7.91
N MET A 48 8.79 -7.25 6.81
CA MET A 48 9.06 -5.90 6.28
C MET A 48 8.62 -4.81 7.26
N THR A 49 7.44 -4.94 7.87
CA THR A 49 6.96 -4.03 8.92
C THR A 49 7.89 -4.06 10.12
N ARG A 50 8.32 -5.25 10.56
CA ARG A 50 9.27 -5.41 11.68
C ARG A 50 10.61 -4.74 11.39
N ASN A 51 11.16 -4.93 10.20
CA ASN A 51 12.43 -4.32 9.79
C ASN A 51 12.31 -2.80 9.70
N PHE A 52 11.19 -2.28 9.20
CA PHE A 52 10.95 -0.85 9.20
C PHE A 52 10.90 -0.25 10.61
N ILE A 53 10.17 -0.88 11.53
CA ILE A 53 10.11 -0.43 12.93
C ILE A 53 11.49 -0.47 13.60
N THR A 54 12.28 -1.50 13.31
CA THR A 54 13.57 -1.74 13.99
C THR A 54 14.71 -0.91 13.40
N PHE A 55 14.76 -0.76 12.08
CA PHE A 55 15.91 -0.22 11.35
C PHE A 55 15.58 1.00 10.49
N GLY A 56 14.31 1.42 10.41
CA GLY A 56 13.86 2.47 9.48
C GLY A 56 13.88 2.05 8.00
N ASN A 57 14.07 0.76 7.71
CA ASN A 57 14.14 0.22 6.34
C ASN A 57 13.38 -1.12 6.24
N PRO A 58 12.40 -1.26 5.34
CA PRO A 58 11.62 -2.49 5.19
C PRO A 58 12.31 -3.57 4.32
N SER A 59 13.57 -3.38 3.89
CA SER A 59 14.32 -4.38 3.13
C SER A 59 14.33 -5.75 3.82
N LEU A 60 14.31 -6.81 3.00
CA LEU A 60 14.51 -8.19 3.41
C LEU A 60 15.91 -8.68 2.96
N LEU A 61 16.32 -9.85 3.43
CA LEU A 61 17.63 -10.43 3.09
C LEU A 61 17.88 -10.49 1.56
N LEU A 62 16.86 -10.88 0.80
CA LEU A 62 16.94 -11.06 -0.65
C LEU A 62 16.22 -9.97 -1.46
N PHE A 63 15.73 -8.92 -0.80
CA PHE A 63 14.99 -7.85 -1.47
C PHE A 63 15.31 -6.50 -0.83
N GLN A 64 15.91 -5.60 -1.61
CA GLN A 64 16.19 -4.25 -1.18
C GLN A 64 15.04 -3.33 -1.54
N TRP A 65 14.44 -2.68 -0.54
CA TRP A 65 13.40 -1.69 -0.77
C TRP A 65 14.06 -0.33 -1.06
N PRO A 66 13.92 0.23 -2.27
CA PRO A 66 14.55 1.48 -2.62
C PRO A 66 13.93 2.64 -1.83
N ILE A 67 14.77 3.58 -1.38
CA ILE A 67 14.30 4.80 -0.72
C ILE A 67 13.49 5.61 -1.73
N TYR A 68 12.28 6.00 -1.33
CA TYR A 68 11.45 6.90 -2.10
C TYR A 68 12.06 8.31 -2.13
N LYS A 69 12.27 8.83 -3.34
CA LYS A 69 12.85 10.13 -3.66
C LYS A 69 11.97 10.81 -4.71
N ALA A 70 11.98 12.13 -4.77
CA ALA A 70 11.19 12.87 -5.75
C ALA A 70 11.48 12.43 -7.21
N ASN A 71 12.73 12.07 -7.50
CA ASN A 71 13.18 11.64 -8.83
C ASN A 71 12.91 10.16 -9.17
N ASN A 72 12.50 9.32 -8.21
CA ASN A 72 12.01 7.96 -8.45
C ASN A 72 10.55 7.80 -7.96
N SER A 73 9.83 8.92 -7.85
CA SER A 73 8.47 9.01 -7.30
C SER A 73 7.42 8.23 -8.09
N GLU A 74 7.82 7.67 -9.22
CA GLU A 74 7.00 6.95 -10.17
C GLU A 74 7.04 5.44 -9.96
N ASN A 75 7.88 4.92 -9.07
CA ASN A 75 7.98 3.50 -8.78
C ASN A 75 7.43 3.18 -7.39
N ALA A 76 6.78 2.02 -7.28
CA ALA A 76 6.32 1.44 -6.02
C ALA A 76 6.66 -0.05 -5.99
N ILE A 77 6.75 -0.63 -4.79
CA ILE A 77 6.88 -2.08 -4.66
C ILE A 77 5.50 -2.71 -4.64
N LYS A 78 5.22 -3.52 -5.66
CA LYS A 78 4.07 -4.41 -5.71
C LYS A 78 4.37 -5.64 -4.88
N ILE A 79 3.50 -5.90 -3.91
CA ILE A 79 3.51 -7.09 -3.06
C ILE A 79 2.34 -7.96 -3.50
N GLY A 80 2.59 -9.22 -3.87
CA GLY A 80 1.52 -10.13 -4.26
C GLY A 80 2.00 -11.56 -4.51
N PHE A 81 1.17 -12.35 -5.19
CA PHE A 81 1.44 -13.77 -5.47
C PHE A 81 2.75 -14.02 -6.24
N ASN A 82 3.17 -13.04 -7.06
CA ASN A 82 4.42 -13.10 -7.82
C ASN A 82 5.64 -12.58 -7.03
N GLY A 83 5.50 -12.42 -5.70
CA GLY A 83 6.53 -11.88 -4.83
C GLY A 83 6.58 -10.35 -4.80
N LEU A 84 7.79 -9.82 -4.62
CA LEU A 84 8.08 -8.40 -4.51
C LEU A 84 8.64 -7.89 -5.85
N GLN A 85 7.97 -6.91 -6.46
CA GLN A 85 8.39 -6.34 -7.74
C GLN A 85 8.27 -4.82 -7.73
N GLU A 86 9.30 -4.11 -8.18
CA GLU A 86 9.19 -2.68 -8.46
C GLU A 86 8.34 -2.44 -9.73
N VAL A 87 7.30 -1.62 -9.62
CA VAL A 87 6.36 -1.32 -10.70
C VAL A 87 6.12 0.18 -10.81
N PRO A 88 5.84 0.70 -12.02
CA PRO A 88 5.39 2.07 -12.19
C PRO A 88 4.03 2.30 -11.48
N TYR A 89 3.92 3.34 -10.67
CA TYR A 89 2.75 3.68 -9.90
C TYR A 89 2.00 4.87 -10.50
N HIS A 90 0.94 4.58 -11.26
CA HIS A 90 -0.15 5.49 -11.66
C HIS A 90 0.24 6.95 -12.02
N LYS A 91 1.39 7.16 -12.68
CA LYS A 91 1.95 8.47 -13.01
C LYS A 91 0.93 9.42 -13.62
N GLU A 92 0.21 8.96 -14.66
CA GLU A 92 -0.75 9.78 -15.39
C GLU A 92 -1.94 10.22 -14.53
N ARG A 93 -2.49 9.31 -13.71
CA ARG A 93 -3.60 9.64 -12.79
C ARG A 93 -3.13 10.60 -11.70
N ARG A 94 -1.93 10.40 -11.16
CA ARG A 94 -1.35 11.31 -10.16
C ARG A 94 -1.21 12.72 -10.74
N GLN A 95 -0.57 12.85 -11.91
CA GLN A 95 -0.38 14.13 -12.60
C GLN A 95 -1.69 14.80 -12.99
N PHE A 96 -2.72 14.02 -13.33
CA PHE A 96 -4.06 14.57 -13.57
C PHE A 96 -4.63 15.25 -12.32
N TRP A 97 -4.61 14.57 -11.17
CA TRP A 97 -5.14 15.12 -9.91
C TRP A 97 -4.29 16.27 -9.36
N GLU A 98 -2.96 16.20 -9.49
CA GLU A 98 -2.04 17.30 -9.15
C GLU A 98 -2.33 18.56 -9.99
N ARG A 99 -2.56 18.42 -11.30
CA ARG A 99 -2.93 19.56 -12.16
C ARG A 99 -4.30 20.13 -11.78
N LYS A 100 -5.31 19.27 -11.64
CA LYS A 100 -6.68 19.69 -11.32
C LYS A 100 -6.73 20.48 -10.00
N SER A 101 -6.09 19.96 -8.95
CA SER A 101 -6.01 20.63 -7.65
C SER A 101 -5.27 21.97 -7.70
N SER A 102 -4.18 22.07 -8.49
CA SER A 102 -3.45 23.32 -8.70
C SER A 102 -4.32 24.39 -9.38
N ASP A 103 -5.09 24.01 -10.39
CA ASP A 103 -5.97 24.92 -11.12
C ASP A 103 -7.13 25.41 -10.24
N ASP A 104 -7.72 24.52 -9.44
CA ASP A 104 -8.76 24.86 -8.47
C ASP A 104 -8.24 25.84 -7.39
N LEU A 105 -7.04 25.62 -6.87
CA LEU A 105 -6.40 26.52 -5.91
C LEU A 105 -6.16 27.92 -6.50
N LYS A 106 -5.66 28.00 -7.75
CA LYS A 106 -5.49 29.28 -8.46
C LYS A 106 -6.82 29.99 -8.66
N LEU A 107 -7.90 29.24 -8.94
CA LEU A 107 -9.23 29.81 -9.12
C LEU A 107 -9.79 30.39 -7.81
N ILE A 108 -9.64 29.66 -6.69
CA ILE A 108 -10.05 30.13 -5.35
C ILE A 108 -9.30 31.43 -5.01
N TYR A 109 -7.97 31.44 -5.17
CA TYR A 109 -7.15 32.61 -4.87
C TYR A 109 -7.56 33.86 -5.67
N ARG A 110 -7.80 33.71 -6.98
CA ARG A 110 -8.29 34.82 -7.84
C ARG A 110 -9.65 35.36 -7.40
N LYS A 111 -10.57 34.50 -6.95
CA LYS A 111 -11.89 34.94 -6.46
C LYS A 111 -11.76 35.70 -5.15
N THR A 112 -10.87 35.27 -4.25
CA THR A 112 -10.60 35.96 -2.99
C THR A 112 -10.03 37.36 -3.21
N LEU A 113 -9.05 37.52 -4.11
CA LEU A 113 -8.43 38.81 -4.41
C LEU A 113 -9.35 39.83 -5.10
N LYS A 114 -10.46 39.42 -5.74
CA LYS A 114 -11.43 40.35 -6.34
C LYS A 114 -12.50 40.86 -5.37
N LYS A 115 -12.61 40.22 -4.20
CA LYS A 115 -13.59 40.58 -3.17
C LYS A 115 -13.03 41.63 -2.20
N HIS A 116 -11.71 41.74 -2.14
CA HIS A 116 -10.96 42.77 -1.41
C HIS A 116 -10.39 43.79 -2.39
#